data_AF-A0A2W4JWR7-F1
#
_entry.id   AF-A0A2W4JWR7-F1
#
_cell.length_a   1.000
_cell.length_b   1.000
_cell.length_c   1.000
_cell.angle_alpha   90.00
_cell.angle_beta   90.00
_cell.angle_gamma   90.00
#
_symmetry.space_group_name_H-M   'P 1'
#
loop_
_entity.id
_entity.type
_entity.pdbx_description
1 polymer ?
#
loop_
_entity_poly.entity_id
_entity_poly.type
_entity_poly.pdbx_seq_one_letter_code
_entity_poly.pdbx_strand_id
1 'polypeptide(L)'
;MASTKRIMSGMRPTGRLHLGHYFGALLNWVDFQSRYESYYSIVDWHALTTKYQDSASVPANVFEITLDWLAVGIDPEQATIYVQSAIPEIAEIHLLLSMITPHNWVEREPTLKDMVRMLAQDESEAREKATYGLLGYPVLMSADILTFKGELVPVGKDQESHLEFARDVARRFNNTYGTDFFPEPKPEFTVTPLLKGMDGMKMGKSYGNDIKIADTADETIKRVRTMVTDRTRIAKADPGHTDLCEVPWPWYKALANEELRATVKDECENAKIGCVDCKKRLGGLINDRFAEFREKRANLANDPERVFKIIDYGNTKARKVASETLSQMREVMGMIDWNDSQKTWSKLMKAKV
;
A
#
# COMPACT_ATOMS: atom_id res chain seq x y z
N MET A 1 3.45 16.49 -26.66
CA MET A 1 2.61 16.50 -25.45
C MET A 1 3.52 16.07 -24.32
N ALA A 2 3.60 16.82 -23.21
CA ALA A 2 4.36 16.34 -22.06
C ALA A 2 3.78 14.98 -21.65
N SER A 3 4.60 13.94 -21.52
CA SER A 3 4.11 12.61 -21.13
C SER A 3 3.50 12.73 -19.74
N THR A 4 2.29 12.19 -19.57
CA THR A 4 1.67 12.05 -18.25
C THR A 4 2.61 11.23 -17.37
N LYS A 5 2.98 11.77 -16.20
CA LYS A 5 3.85 11.05 -15.27
C LYS A 5 3.18 9.77 -14.79
N ARG A 6 3.98 8.74 -14.59
CA ARG A 6 3.52 7.46 -14.04
C ARG A 6 3.70 7.39 -12.55
N ILE A 7 2.66 6.93 -11.86
CA ILE A 7 2.70 6.69 -10.42
C ILE A 7 2.52 5.21 -10.13
N MET A 8 3.36 4.67 -9.26
CA MET A 8 3.31 3.26 -8.86
C MET A 8 3.13 3.15 -7.36
N SER A 9 2.16 2.33 -6.93
CA SER A 9 1.96 1.99 -5.53
C SER A 9 1.36 0.60 -5.38
N GLY A 10 1.41 0.03 -4.18
CA GLY A 10 0.84 -1.31 -3.96
C GLY A 10 0.64 -1.63 -2.49
N MET A 11 -0.17 -2.66 -2.23
CA MET A 11 -0.39 -3.18 -0.88
C MET A 11 -0.34 -4.70 -0.85
N ARG A 12 0.24 -5.26 0.22
CA ARG A 12 0.25 -6.70 0.45
C ARG A 12 -1.16 -7.20 0.78
N PRO A 13 -1.61 -8.33 0.19
CA PRO A 13 -2.89 -8.97 0.50
C PRO A 13 -2.89 -9.58 1.90
N THR A 14 -3.21 -8.75 2.89
CA THR A 14 -3.26 -9.12 4.32
C THR A 14 -4.70 -9.14 4.86
N GLY A 15 -5.69 -9.27 3.98
CA GLY A 15 -7.13 -9.25 4.27
C GLY A 15 -7.73 -7.84 4.25
N ARG A 16 -8.97 -7.70 4.76
CA ARG A 16 -9.74 -6.45 4.76
C ARG A 16 -8.94 -5.25 5.27
N LEU A 17 -9.01 -4.16 4.53
CA LEU A 17 -8.36 -2.90 4.86
C LEU A 17 -9.07 -2.20 6.03
N HIS A 18 -8.30 -1.35 6.70
CA HIS A 18 -8.76 -0.57 7.85
C HIS A 18 -8.67 0.93 7.57
N LEU A 19 -9.28 1.74 8.43
CA LEU A 19 -9.36 3.18 8.21
C LEU A 19 -7.99 3.85 8.10
N GLY A 20 -6.95 3.31 8.74
CA GLY A 20 -5.57 3.76 8.51
C GLY A 20 -5.11 3.67 7.03
N HIS A 21 -5.52 2.63 6.29
CA HIS A 21 -5.26 2.52 4.85
C HIS A 21 -6.08 3.53 4.04
N TYR A 22 -7.35 3.73 4.44
CA TYR A 22 -8.25 4.67 3.78
C TYR A 22 -7.66 6.09 3.77
N PHE A 23 -7.32 6.60 4.95
CA PHE A 23 -6.75 7.95 5.09
C PHE A 23 -5.30 8.04 4.62
N GLY A 24 -4.52 6.98 4.81
CA GLY A 24 -3.09 6.99 4.51
C GLY A 24 -2.71 6.78 3.06
N ALA A 25 -3.55 6.11 2.27
CA ALA A 25 -3.21 5.75 0.91
C ALA A 25 -4.39 5.89 -0.04
N LEU A 26 -5.54 5.27 0.26
CA LEU A 26 -6.61 5.12 -0.73
C LEU A 26 -7.22 6.46 -1.16
N LEU A 27 -7.39 7.42 -0.24
CA LEU A 27 -7.84 8.77 -0.61
C LEU A 27 -6.88 9.45 -1.59
N ASN A 28 -5.57 9.29 -1.38
CA ASN A 28 -4.57 9.85 -2.28
C ASN A 28 -4.57 9.12 -3.62
N TRP A 29 -4.74 7.81 -3.63
CA TRP A 29 -4.84 7.05 -4.88
C TRP A 29 -6.06 7.45 -5.72
N VAL A 30 -7.19 7.75 -5.06
CA VAL A 30 -8.38 8.27 -5.76
C VAL A 30 -8.14 9.64 -6.40
N ASP A 31 -7.33 10.50 -5.78
CA ASP A 31 -6.89 11.77 -6.40
C ASP A 31 -5.90 11.51 -7.55
N PHE A 32 -4.89 10.68 -7.31
CA PHE A 32 -3.78 10.43 -8.23
C PHE A 32 -4.21 9.80 -9.55
N GLN A 33 -5.17 8.87 -9.56
CA GLN A 33 -5.71 8.28 -10.80
C GLN A 33 -6.26 9.31 -11.80
N SER A 34 -6.65 10.51 -11.34
CA SER A 34 -7.11 11.59 -12.23
C SER A 34 -5.96 12.50 -12.72
N ARG A 35 -4.80 12.46 -12.05
CA ARG A 35 -3.65 13.35 -12.27
C ARG A 35 -2.50 12.67 -13.00
N TYR A 36 -2.37 11.34 -12.85
CA TYR A 36 -1.24 10.55 -13.28
C TYR A 36 -1.70 9.26 -13.97
N GLU A 37 -0.82 8.67 -14.77
CA GLU A 37 -1.02 7.28 -15.23
C GLU A 37 -0.69 6.35 -14.06
N SER A 38 -1.73 5.80 -13.43
CA SER A 38 -1.63 5.10 -12.15
C SER A 38 -1.57 3.59 -12.30
N TYR A 39 -0.60 2.98 -11.61
CA TYR A 39 -0.45 1.54 -11.45
C TYR A 39 -0.57 1.16 -9.97
N TYR A 40 -1.61 0.41 -9.63
CA TYR A 40 -1.89 -0.05 -8.27
C TYR A 40 -1.83 -1.56 -8.20
N SER A 41 -0.85 -2.07 -7.45
CA SER A 41 -0.52 -3.49 -7.40
C SER A 41 -0.95 -4.15 -6.10
N ILE A 42 -1.70 -5.24 -6.21
CA ILE A 42 -1.87 -6.18 -5.11
C ILE A 42 -0.62 -7.07 -5.08
N VAL A 43 0.30 -6.75 -4.17
CA VAL A 43 1.64 -7.34 -4.15
C VAL A 43 1.69 -8.65 -3.36
N ASP A 44 1.23 -9.72 -4.00
CA ASP A 44 1.09 -11.05 -3.42
C ASP A 44 2.42 -11.80 -3.24
N TRP A 45 3.43 -11.63 -4.11
CA TRP A 45 4.77 -12.15 -3.84
C TRP A 45 5.42 -11.48 -2.62
N HIS A 46 5.20 -10.17 -2.43
CA HIS A 46 5.64 -9.48 -1.20
C HIS A 46 4.93 -9.98 0.06
N ALA A 47 3.74 -10.61 -0.04
CA ALA A 47 3.15 -11.27 1.11
C ALA A 47 3.94 -12.54 1.51
N LEU A 48 4.45 -13.28 0.52
CA LEU A 48 5.18 -14.53 0.75
C LEU A 48 6.53 -14.33 1.45
N THR A 49 7.15 -13.15 1.37
CA THR A 49 8.40 -12.84 2.09
C THR A 49 8.29 -13.01 3.61
N THR A 50 7.06 -12.95 4.16
CA THR A 50 6.80 -13.12 5.59
C THR A 50 5.71 -14.15 5.89
N LYS A 51 4.94 -14.61 4.89
CA LYS A 51 3.82 -15.55 5.05
C LYS A 51 3.95 -16.83 4.22
N TYR A 52 5.15 -17.20 3.78
CA TYR A 52 5.35 -18.39 2.93
C TYR A 52 4.81 -19.70 3.54
N GLN A 53 4.77 -19.82 4.88
CA GLN A 53 4.20 -20.99 5.58
C GLN A 53 2.67 -20.97 5.73
N ASP A 54 2.03 -19.80 5.57
CA ASP A 54 0.57 -19.60 5.69
C ASP A 54 0.05 -18.73 4.52
N SER A 55 0.21 -19.26 3.31
CA SER A 55 -0.14 -18.58 2.06
C SER A 55 -1.56 -18.87 1.57
N ALA A 56 -2.28 -19.79 2.22
CA ALA A 56 -3.62 -20.22 1.82
C ALA A 56 -4.64 -19.07 1.80
N SER A 57 -4.44 -18.06 2.64
CA SER A 57 -5.31 -16.87 2.70
C SER A 57 -5.03 -15.83 1.61
N VAL A 58 -3.89 -15.90 0.90
CA VAL A 58 -3.47 -14.88 -0.07
C VAL A 58 -4.50 -14.69 -1.19
N PRO A 59 -5.02 -15.72 -1.87
CA PRO A 59 -6.00 -15.53 -2.94
C PRO A 59 -7.29 -14.86 -2.46
N ALA A 60 -7.82 -15.28 -1.31
CA ALA A 60 -9.00 -14.66 -0.72
C ALA A 60 -8.74 -13.19 -0.35
N ASN A 61 -7.54 -12.88 0.14
CA ASN A 61 -7.16 -11.51 0.49
C ASN A 61 -6.99 -10.61 -0.75
N VAL A 62 -6.58 -11.15 -1.91
CA VAL A 62 -6.55 -10.41 -3.18
C VAL A 62 -7.97 -9.94 -3.53
N PHE A 63 -8.96 -10.82 -3.44
CA PHE A 63 -10.35 -10.49 -3.69
C PHE A 63 -10.87 -9.42 -2.70
N GLU A 64 -10.64 -9.61 -1.40
CA GLU A 64 -11.09 -8.66 -0.36
C GLU A 64 -10.49 -7.25 -0.54
N ILE A 65 -9.20 -7.16 -0.90
CA ILE A 65 -8.55 -5.86 -1.19
C ILE A 65 -9.12 -5.23 -2.45
N THR A 66 -9.37 -6.01 -3.49
CA THR A 66 -9.96 -5.50 -4.74
C THR A 66 -11.33 -4.88 -4.48
N LEU A 67 -12.17 -5.55 -3.68
CA LEU A 67 -13.45 -4.99 -3.24
C LEU A 67 -13.28 -3.66 -2.50
N ASP A 68 -12.33 -3.59 -1.57
CA ASP A 68 -12.07 -2.36 -0.81
C ASP A 68 -11.60 -1.22 -1.72
N TRP A 69 -10.71 -1.50 -2.68
CA TRP A 69 -10.19 -0.49 -3.61
C TRP A 69 -11.28 0.08 -4.51
N LEU A 70 -12.07 -0.80 -5.14
CA LEU A 70 -13.18 -0.41 -6.00
C LEU A 70 -14.26 0.36 -5.22
N ALA A 71 -14.58 -0.08 -4.00
CA ALA A 71 -15.60 0.56 -3.18
C ALA A 71 -15.16 1.95 -2.66
N VAL A 72 -13.86 2.19 -2.47
CA VAL A 72 -13.35 3.55 -2.16
C VAL A 72 -13.44 4.49 -3.38
N GLY A 73 -13.47 3.94 -4.60
CA GLY A 73 -13.59 4.72 -5.84
C GLY A 73 -12.34 4.69 -6.71
N ILE A 74 -11.44 3.71 -6.53
CA ILE A 74 -10.39 3.44 -7.52
C ILE A 74 -11.09 2.86 -8.75
N ASP A 75 -10.93 3.55 -9.87
CA ASP A 75 -11.63 3.28 -11.12
C ASP A 75 -10.69 2.51 -12.08
N PRO A 76 -11.01 1.27 -12.48
CA PRO A 76 -10.17 0.48 -13.37
C PRO A 76 -10.03 1.06 -14.79
N GLU A 77 -10.89 2.00 -15.17
CA GLU A 77 -10.75 2.73 -16.43
C GLU A 77 -9.68 3.83 -16.34
N GLN A 78 -9.49 4.43 -15.16
CA GLN A 78 -8.51 5.51 -14.92
C GLN A 78 -7.17 4.98 -14.40
N ALA A 79 -7.19 3.92 -13.58
CA ALA A 79 -6.01 3.30 -13.00
C ALA A 79 -5.87 1.82 -13.44
N THR A 80 -4.64 1.36 -13.57
CA THR A 80 -4.34 -0.06 -13.80
C THR A 80 -4.23 -0.78 -12.47
N ILE A 81 -5.27 -1.53 -12.11
CA ILE A 81 -5.30 -2.40 -10.92
C ILE A 81 -4.83 -3.80 -11.34
N TYR A 82 -3.77 -4.33 -10.74
CA TYR A 82 -3.25 -5.64 -11.14
C TYR A 82 -2.72 -6.44 -9.94
N VAL A 83 -2.57 -7.75 -10.14
CA VAL A 83 -1.97 -8.66 -9.16
C VAL A 83 -0.51 -8.89 -9.55
N GLN A 84 0.42 -8.73 -8.61
CA GLN A 84 1.85 -8.82 -8.89
C GLN A 84 2.23 -10.15 -9.54
N SER A 85 1.74 -11.28 -9.02
CA SER A 85 2.03 -12.61 -9.58
C SER A 85 1.46 -12.87 -10.97
N ALA A 86 0.50 -12.06 -11.44
CA ALA A 86 -0.02 -12.16 -12.80
C ALA A 86 0.92 -11.56 -13.85
N ILE A 87 1.99 -10.87 -13.41
CA ILE A 87 2.98 -10.18 -14.25
C ILE A 87 4.34 -10.89 -14.11
N PRO A 88 4.55 -12.05 -14.77
CA PRO A 88 5.80 -12.82 -14.65
C PRO A 88 7.04 -12.03 -15.06
N GLU A 89 6.88 -11.01 -15.90
CA GLU A 89 7.96 -10.12 -16.33
C GLU A 89 8.61 -9.40 -15.14
N ILE A 90 7.86 -9.09 -14.07
CA ILE A 90 8.41 -8.50 -12.84
C ILE A 90 9.43 -9.46 -12.19
N ALA A 91 9.18 -10.77 -12.22
CA ALA A 91 10.11 -11.74 -11.64
C ALA A 91 11.44 -11.79 -12.41
N GLU A 92 11.39 -11.68 -13.73
CA GLU A 92 12.60 -11.61 -14.54
C GLU A 92 13.33 -10.27 -14.38
N ILE A 93 12.61 -9.15 -14.37
CA ILE A 93 13.21 -7.84 -14.09
C ILE A 93 13.87 -7.86 -12.70
N HIS A 94 13.22 -8.43 -11.69
CA HIS A 94 13.80 -8.64 -10.36
C HIS A 94 15.10 -9.46 -10.43
N LEU A 95 15.11 -10.59 -11.15
CA LEU A 95 16.31 -11.39 -11.35
C LEU A 95 17.44 -10.57 -11.98
N LEU A 96 17.17 -9.82 -13.06
CA LEU A 96 18.16 -9.02 -13.76
C LEU A 96 18.70 -7.88 -12.89
N LEU A 97 17.83 -7.20 -12.13
CA LEU A 97 18.24 -6.17 -11.17
C LEU A 97 19.06 -6.76 -10.01
N SER A 98 18.77 -7.99 -9.58
CA SER A 98 19.53 -8.66 -8.52
C SER A 98 21.00 -8.88 -8.89
N MET A 99 21.29 -9.12 -10.18
CA MET A 99 22.66 -9.37 -10.66
C MET A 99 23.57 -8.13 -10.58
N ILE A 100 22.98 -6.92 -10.57
CA ILE A 100 23.73 -5.66 -10.51
C ILE A 100 23.67 -4.98 -9.14
N THR A 101 22.83 -5.49 -8.23
CA THR A 101 22.61 -4.90 -6.90
C THR A 101 23.61 -5.47 -5.89
N PRO A 102 24.48 -4.64 -5.29
CA PRO A 102 25.42 -5.10 -4.28
C PRO A 102 24.74 -5.68 -3.04
N HIS A 103 25.25 -6.81 -2.56
CA HIS A 103 24.71 -7.50 -1.38
C HIS A 103 24.63 -6.61 -0.14
N ASN A 104 25.66 -5.79 0.11
CA ASN A 104 25.74 -4.90 1.26
C ASN A 104 24.68 -3.78 1.27
N TRP A 105 24.05 -3.47 0.13
CA TRP A 105 22.93 -2.52 0.10
C TRP A 105 21.70 -3.12 0.78
N VAL A 106 21.42 -4.38 0.44
CA VAL A 106 20.28 -5.12 0.98
C VAL A 106 20.43 -5.33 2.49
N GLU A 107 21.61 -5.73 2.96
CA GLU A 107 21.87 -5.93 4.40
C GLU A 107 21.74 -4.66 5.25
N ARG A 108 21.84 -3.48 4.63
CA ARG A 108 21.81 -2.19 5.32
C ARG A 108 20.43 -1.54 5.36
N GLU A 109 19.44 -2.11 4.68
CA GLU A 109 18.07 -1.57 4.69
C GLU A 109 17.52 -1.56 6.13
N PRO A 110 17.21 -0.39 6.75
CA PRO A 110 16.78 -0.34 8.14
C PRO A 110 15.47 -1.11 8.40
N THR A 111 14.49 -1.05 7.50
CA THR A 111 13.19 -1.71 7.69
C THR A 111 13.32 -3.22 7.71
N LEU A 112 14.25 -3.78 6.94
CA LEU A 112 14.55 -5.21 6.95
C LEU A 112 15.05 -5.66 8.33
N LYS A 113 15.95 -4.89 8.95
CA LYS A 113 16.48 -5.20 10.29
C LYS A 113 15.39 -5.15 11.34
N ASP A 114 14.53 -4.14 11.26
CA ASP A 114 13.41 -4.00 12.19
C ASP A 114 12.36 -5.10 11.99
N MET A 115 12.05 -5.48 10.75
CA MET A 115 11.13 -6.59 10.46
C MET A 115 11.66 -7.93 10.99
N VAL A 116 12.94 -8.24 10.76
CA VAL A 116 13.55 -9.48 11.27
C VAL A 116 13.50 -9.52 12.80
N ARG A 117 13.77 -8.39 13.48
CA ARG A 117 13.65 -8.27 14.94
C ARG A 117 12.22 -8.40 15.45
N MET A 118 11.25 -7.78 14.77
CA MET A 118 9.84 -7.84 15.17
C MET A 118 9.23 -9.22 14.95
N LEU A 119 9.71 -9.94 13.95
CA LEU A 119 9.21 -11.26 13.62
C LEU A 119 9.82 -12.33 14.53
N ALA A 120 10.89 -12.06 15.27
CA ALA A 120 11.60 -13.06 16.04
C ALA A 120 11.57 -12.80 17.55
N GLN A 121 11.41 -13.84 18.35
CA GLN A 121 11.50 -13.76 19.80
C GLN A 121 12.96 -13.79 20.30
N ASP A 122 13.84 -14.41 19.52
CA ASP A 122 15.27 -14.51 19.79
C ASP A 122 16.13 -14.41 18.51
N GLU A 123 17.46 -14.43 18.67
CA GLU A 123 18.39 -14.35 17.53
C GLU A 123 18.37 -15.58 16.60
N SER A 124 17.96 -16.74 17.10
CA SER A 124 17.88 -17.97 16.30
C SER A 124 16.68 -17.90 15.35
N GLU A 125 15.52 -17.52 15.86
CA GLU A 125 14.31 -17.32 15.06
C GLU A 125 14.47 -16.14 14.09
N ALA A 126 15.24 -15.11 14.46
CA ALA A 126 15.57 -13.99 13.57
C ALA A 126 16.36 -14.46 12.34
N ARG A 127 17.32 -15.36 12.53
CA ARG A 127 18.11 -15.95 11.43
C ARG A 127 17.25 -16.84 10.53
N GLU A 128 16.34 -17.62 11.11
CA GLU A 128 15.43 -18.47 10.33
C GLU A 128 14.48 -17.63 9.46
N LYS A 129 13.96 -16.51 9.99
CA LYS A 129 13.03 -15.63 9.28
C LYS A 129 13.70 -14.74 8.24
N ALA A 130 15.01 -14.53 8.32
CA ALA A 130 15.82 -13.81 7.32
C ALA A 130 16.05 -14.64 6.04
N THR A 131 14.96 -15.11 5.42
CA THR A 131 15.01 -15.88 4.16
C THR A 131 15.59 -15.05 3.02
N TYR A 132 16.15 -15.69 1.98
CA TYR A 132 16.62 -14.98 0.79
C TYR A 132 15.52 -14.11 0.15
N GLY A 133 14.27 -14.57 0.15
CA GLY A 133 13.14 -13.78 -0.35
C GLY A 133 12.87 -12.53 0.51
N LEU A 134 12.98 -12.65 1.83
CA LEU A 134 12.90 -11.49 2.73
C LEU A 134 14.12 -10.59 2.61
N LEU A 135 15.32 -11.09 2.33
CA LEU A 135 16.46 -10.21 2.04
C LEU A 135 16.22 -9.49 0.70
N GLY A 136 15.80 -10.20 -0.35
CA GLY A 136 15.63 -9.66 -1.70
C GLY A 136 14.43 -8.72 -1.91
N TYR A 137 13.54 -8.54 -0.93
CA TYR A 137 12.32 -7.74 -1.15
C TYR A 137 12.56 -6.28 -1.59
N PRO A 138 13.61 -5.54 -1.17
CA PRO A 138 13.81 -4.17 -1.65
C PRO A 138 14.14 -4.15 -3.15
N VAL A 139 14.83 -5.18 -3.65
CA VAL A 139 15.09 -5.37 -5.08
C VAL A 139 13.81 -5.74 -5.81
N LEU A 140 12.94 -6.58 -5.22
CA LEU A 140 11.63 -6.90 -5.79
C LEU A 140 10.74 -5.65 -5.87
N MET A 141 10.71 -4.83 -4.82
CA MET A 141 9.99 -3.55 -4.81
C MET A 141 10.54 -2.59 -5.87
N SER A 142 11.86 -2.55 -6.04
CA SER A 142 12.49 -1.77 -7.12
C SER A 142 12.05 -2.27 -8.49
N ALA A 143 11.99 -3.59 -8.69
CA ALA A 143 11.47 -4.18 -9.92
C ALA A 143 10.01 -3.78 -10.16
N ASP A 144 9.16 -3.82 -9.14
CA ASP A 144 7.76 -3.40 -9.24
C ASP A 144 7.64 -1.94 -9.71
N ILE A 145 8.44 -1.02 -9.15
CA ILE A 145 8.42 0.41 -9.53
C ILE A 145 8.97 0.61 -10.94
N LEU A 146 10.13 0.02 -11.25
CA LEU A 146 10.87 0.26 -12.49
C LEU A 146 10.23 -0.42 -13.70
N THR A 147 9.51 -1.52 -13.50
CA THR A 147 8.74 -2.21 -14.57
C THR A 147 7.79 -1.25 -15.27
N PHE A 148 7.12 -0.36 -14.52
CA PHE A 148 6.19 0.62 -15.07
C PHE A 148 6.83 1.98 -15.34
N LYS A 149 8.15 2.10 -15.15
CA LYS A 149 8.86 3.39 -15.19
C LYS A 149 8.21 4.40 -14.24
N GLY A 150 7.90 3.96 -13.01
CA GLY A 150 7.24 4.78 -11.99
C GLY A 150 8.09 5.98 -11.59
N GLU A 151 7.79 7.15 -12.16
CA GLU A 151 8.46 8.41 -11.84
C GLU A 151 8.05 8.95 -10.47
N LEU A 152 6.83 8.63 -10.03
CA LEU A 152 6.28 9.03 -8.76
C LEU A 152 5.91 7.79 -7.94
N VAL A 153 6.20 7.84 -6.64
CA VAL A 153 5.82 6.80 -5.68
C VAL A 153 5.21 7.49 -4.46
N PRO A 154 3.95 7.17 -4.09
CA PRO A 154 3.39 7.65 -2.84
C PRO A 154 4.18 7.07 -1.68
N VAL A 155 4.82 7.94 -0.89
CA VAL A 155 5.61 7.51 0.27
C VAL A 155 5.09 8.14 1.55
N GLY A 156 4.90 7.28 2.56
CA GLY A 156 4.89 7.71 3.96
C GLY A 156 6.32 7.95 4.43
N LYS A 157 6.49 8.67 5.56
CA LYS A 157 7.82 8.89 6.17
C LYS A 157 8.57 7.58 6.46
N ASP A 158 7.85 6.49 6.66
CA ASP A 158 8.39 5.15 6.94
C ASP A 158 8.79 4.35 5.69
N GLN A 159 8.60 4.89 4.48
CA GLN A 159 8.92 4.22 3.20
C GLN A 159 10.01 4.95 2.39
N GLU A 160 10.61 6.00 2.95
CA GLU A 160 11.63 6.82 2.28
C GLU A 160 12.89 6.01 1.93
N SER A 161 13.33 5.11 2.83
CA SER A 161 14.51 4.29 2.58
C SER A 161 14.34 3.33 1.40
N HIS A 162 13.15 2.74 1.23
CA HIS A 162 12.85 1.88 0.07
C HIS A 162 12.84 2.66 -1.24
N LEU A 163 12.33 3.89 -1.22
CA LEU A 163 12.33 4.75 -2.40
C LEU A 163 13.76 5.09 -2.81
N GLU A 164 14.62 5.50 -1.86
CA GLU A 164 16.02 5.76 -2.14
C GLU A 164 16.75 4.51 -2.66
N PHE A 165 16.45 3.33 -2.10
CA PHE A 165 16.97 2.06 -2.62
C PHE A 165 16.60 1.85 -4.09
N ALA A 166 15.32 2.08 -4.46
CA ALA A 166 14.87 1.95 -5.84
C ALA A 166 15.56 2.97 -6.79
N ARG A 167 15.83 4.18 -6.31
CA ARG A 167 16.60 5.20 -7.06
C ARG A 167 18.03 4.75 -7.30
N ASP A 168 18.69 4.20 -6.27
CA ASP A 168 20.06 3.73 -6.39
C ASP A 168 20.16 2.52 -7.34
N VAL A 169 19.17 1.62 -7.34
CA VAL A 169 19.07 0.53 -8.33
C VAL A 169 18.88 1.08 -9.74
N ALA A 170 18.01 2.07 -9.95
CA ALA A 170 17.81 2.71 -11.26
C ALA A 170 19.09 3.37 -11.78
N ARG A 171 19.75 4.19 -10.95
CA ARG A 171 21.05 4.82 -11.28
C ARG A 171 22.10 3.77 -11.59
N ARG A 172 22.17 2.71 -10.80
CA ARG A 172 23.15 1.64 -10.99
C ARG A 172 22.94 0.95 -12.33
N PHE A 173 21.71 0.64 -12.70
CA PHE A 173 21.39 0.06 -14.01
C PHE A 173 21.84 1.00 -15.14
N ASN A 174 21.39 2.26 -15.09
CA ASN A 174 21.70 3.27 -16.10
C ASN A 174 23.22 3.48 -16.27
N ASN A 175 23.96 3.59 -15.17
CA ASN A 175 25.42 3.75 -15.20
C ASN A 175 26.16 2.50 -15.68
N THR A 176 25.69 1.30 -15.31
CA THR A 176 26.34 0.03 -15.69
C THR A 176 26.26 -0.20 -17.19
N TYR A 177 25.14 0.17 -17.81
CA TYR A 177 24.88 -0.04 -19.24
C TYR A 177 25.03 1.23 -20.10
N GLY A 178 25.41 2.37 -19.50
CA GLY A 178 25.62 3.63 -20.22
C GLY A 178 24.35 4.18 -20.88
N THR A 179 23.21 4.14 -20.19
CA THR A 179 21.88 4.49 -20.71
C THR A 179 21.12 5.43 -19.77
N ASP A 180 19.97 5.93 -20.21
CA ASP A 180 18.97 6.66 -19.40
C ASP A 180 17.63 5.93 -19.46
N PHE A 181 17.65 4.62 -19.23
CA PHE A 181 16.53 3.73 -19.51
C PHE A 181 15.44 3.80 -18.43
N PHE A 182 15.86 3.75 -17.17
CA PHE A 182 14.96 3.84 -16.02
C PHE A 182 14.97 5.27 -15.46
N PRO A 183 13.79 5.91 -15.28
CA PRO A 183 13.74 7.17 -14.55
C PRO A 183 14.06 6.93 -13.07
N GLU A 184 14.62 7.93 -12.40
CA GLU A 184 14.73 7.90 -10.94
C GLU A 184 13.37 8.17 -10.28
N PRO A 185 12.82 7.22 -9.48
CA PRO A 185 11.57 7.43 -8.78
C PRO A 185 11.65 8.60 -7.79
N LYS A 186 10.62 9.43 -7.73
CA LYS A 186 10.51 10.59 -6.83
C LYS A 186 9.35 10.41 -5.86
N PRO A 187 9.45 10.98 -4.64
CA PRO A 187 8.36 10.90 -3.69
C PRO A 187 7.19 11.77 -4.15
N GLU A 188 5.97 11.21 -4.13
CA GLU A 188 4.73 11.99 -4.12
C GLU A 188 4.24 12.05 -2.67
N PHE A 189 4.47 13.18 -2.01
CA PHE A 189 4.11 13.34 -0.60
C PHE A 189 2.59 13.47 -0.43
N THR A 190 2.04 12.73 0.52
CA THR A 190 0.62 12.75 0.84
C THR A 190 0.35 13.52 2.13
N VAL A 191 -0.71 14.33 2.14
CA VAL A 191 -1.18 14.99 3.36
C VAL A 191 -2.16 14.06 4.06
N THR A 192 -1.63 13.19 4.92
CA THR A 192 -2.42 12.18 5.61
C THR A 192 -2.66 12.57 7.08
N PRO A 193 -3.91 12.62 7.58
CA PRO A 193 -4.15 12.68 9.01
C PRO A 193 -3.68 11.37 9.67
N LEU A 194 -2.73 11.46 10.61
CA LEU A 194 -2.26 10.30 11.36
C LEU A 194 -3.34 9.85 12.37
N LEU A 195 -4.22 8.95 11.93
CA LEU A 195 -5.24 8.36 12.79
C LEU A 195 -4.70 7.10 13.48
N LYS A 196 -4.65 7.17 14.81
CA LYS A 196 -4.22 6.08 15.68
C LYS A 196 -5.27 4.97 15.75
N GLY A 197 -4.81 3.78 16.10
CA GLY A 197 -5.65 2.66 16.50
C GLY A 197 -6.41 2.95 17.79
N MET A 198 -7.32 2.05 18.16
CA MET A 198 -8.17 2.18 19.35
C MET A 198 -7.38 2.36 20.66
N ASP A 199 -6.14 1.88 20.70
CA ASP A 199 -5.23 1.92 21.85
C ASP A 199 -4.31 3.15 21.90
N GLY A 200 -4.38 4.05 20.91
CA GLY A 200 -3.49 5.21 20.79
C GLY A 200 -2.17 4.94 20.06
N MET A 201 -1.94 3.72 19.56
CA MET A 201 -0.77 3.32 18.79
C MET A 201 -1.03 3.37 17.27
N LYS A 202 -0.06 2.98 16.43
CA LYS A 202 -0.29 2.83 14.98
C LYS A 202 -1.39 1.80 14.75
N MET A 203 -2.39 2.15 13.94
CA MET A 203 -3.47 1.24 13.60
C MET A 203 -2.91 0.05 12.81
N GLY A 204 -3.19 -1.17 13.25
CA GLY A 204 -2.70 -2.39 12.60
C GLY A 204 -3.49 -3.64 13.00
N LYS A 205 -3.69 -4.51 12.02
CA LYS A 205 -4.46 -5.76 12.16
C LYS A 205 -3.85 -6.70 13.20
N SER A 206 -2.51 -6.79 13.21
CA SER A 206 -1.75 -7.64 14.14
C SER A 206 -1.89 -7.22 15.60
N TYR A 207 -2.19 -5.94 15.86
CA TYR A 207 -2.41 -5.43 17.21
C TYR A 207 -3.87 -5.58 17.67
N GLY A 208 -4.79 -5.94 16.76
CA GLY A 208 -6.22 -5.98 17.05
C GLY A 208 -6.83 -4.61 17.39
N ASN A 209 -6.10 -3.52 17.12
CA ASN A 209 -6.48 -2.14 17.46
C ASN A 209 -7.13 -1.39 16.28
N ASP A 210 -7.45 -2.09 15.19
CA ASP A 210 -7.95 -1.50 13.96
C ASP A 210 -9.47 -1.46 13.86
N ILE A 211 -9.96 -0.60 12.96
CA ILE A 211 -11.36 -0.53 12.53
C ILE A 211 -11.36 -0.76 11.03
N LYS A 212 -12.01 -1.82 10.56
CA LYS A 212 -12.08 -2.11 9.12
C LYS A 212 -12.95 -1.09 8.42
N ILE A 213 -12.62 -0.75 7.18
CA ILE A 213 -13.48 0.13 6.36
C ILE A 213 -14.86 -0.56 6.17
N ALA A 214 -14.83 -1.88 6.00
CA ALA A 214 -15.99 -2.73 5.79
C ALA A 214 -16.64 -3.27 7.09
N ASP A 215 -16.20 -2.84 8.28
CA ASP A 215 -16.88 -3.22 9.52
C ASP A 215 -18.35 -2.74 9.46
N THR A 216 -19.28 -3.55 9.92
CA THR A 216 -20.70 -3.18 10.05
C THR A 216 -20.89 -1.98 10.98
N ALA A 217 -22.09 -1.40 10.97
CA ALA A 217 -22.41 -0.29 11.87
C ALA A 217 -22.21 -0.66 13.34
N ASP A 218 -22.62 -1.86 13.74
CA ASP A 218 -22.51 -2.37 15.10
C ASP A 218 -21.06 -2.71 15.49
N GLU A 219 -20.31 -3.35 14.59
CA GLU A 219 -18.88 -3.62 14.81
C GLU A 219 -18.10 -2.33 14.99
N THR A 220 -18.38 -1.32 14.18
CA THR A 220 -17.77 0.01 14.26
C THR A 220 -18.07 0.65 15.61
N ILE A 221 -19.33 0.67 16.06
CA ILE A 221 -19.71 1.24 17.36
C ILE A 221 -19.01 0.47 18.50
N LYS A 222 -18.99 -0.87 18.43
CA LYS A 222 -18.34 -1.71 19.44
C LYS A 222 -16.84 -1.41 19.56
N ARG A 223 -16.15 -1.25 18.43
CA ARG A 223 -14.73 -0.88 18.36
C ARG A 223 -14.49 0.56 18.85
N VAL A 224 -15.25 1.54 18.38
CA VAL A 224 -15.12 2.94 18.81
C VAL A 224 -15.33 3.09 20.32
N ARG A 225 -16.19 2.28 20.94
CA ARG A 225 -16.41 2.29 22.39
C ARG A 225 -15.14 2.00 23.20
N THR A 226 -14.21 1.18 22.69
CA THR A 226 -12.97 0.79 23.38
C THR A 226 -11.84 1.79 23.21
N MET A 227 -12.02 2.84 22.40
CA MET A 227 -10.98 3.84 22.16
C MET A 227 -10.46 4.48 23.45
N VAL A 228 -9.15 4.57 23.59
CA VAL A 228 -8.48 5.31 24.67
C VAL A 228 -8.79 6.80 24.54
N THR A 229 -9.21 7.41 25.64
CA THR A 229 -9.59 8.83 25.72
C THR A 229 -8.60 9.60 26.59
N ASP A 230 -9.04 10.68 27.21
CA ASP A 230 -8.35 11.29 28.34
C ASP A 230 -8.36 10.33 29.54
N ARG A 231 -7.18 9.94 30.02
CA ARG A 231 -7.00 9.04 31.18
C ARG A 231 -7.14 9.76 32.52
N THR A 232 -7.07 11.09 32.51
CA THR A 232 -7.17 11.93 33.72
C THR A 232 -8.62 12.19 34.13
N ARG A 233 -9.58 12.00 33.20
CA ARG A 233 -11.01 12.13 33.47
C ARG A 233 -11.56 10.87 34.15
N ILE A 234 -11.82 10.95 35.45
CA ILE A 234 -12.23 9.80 36.29
C ILE A 234 -13.76 9.60 36.26
N ALA A 235 -14.54 10.67 36.41
CA ALA A 235 -15.99 10.63 36.44
C ALA A 235 -16.64 11.43 35.29
N LYS A 236 -17.91 11.12 35.00
CA LYS A 236 -18.70 11.85 33.97
C LYS A 236 -18.83 13.34 34.30
N ALA A 237 -18.96 13.68 35.58
CA ALA A 237 -19.10 15.05 36.06
C ALA A 237 -17.79 15.85 36.00
N ASP A 238 -16.65 15.19 35.82
CA ASP A 238 -15.36 15.88 35.69
C ASP A 238 -15.24 16.48 34.29
N PRO A 239 -14.81 17.75 34.18
CA PRO A 239 -14.32 18.33 32.92
C PRO A 239 -13.30 17.40 32.24
N GLY A 240 -13.47 17.19 30.94
CA GLY A 240 -12.48 16.47 30.13
C GLY A 240 -11.51 17.42 29.42
N HIS A 241 -10.38 16.89 28.99
CA HIS A 241 -9.35 17.66 28.29
C HIS A 241 -9.24 17.17 26.84
N THR A 242 -9.67 17.98 25.87
CA THR A 242 -9.66 17.54 24.46
C THR A 242 -8.26 17.32 23.91
N ASP A 243 -7.29 18.07 24.41
CA ASP A 243 -5.86 17.93 24.14
C ASP A 243 -5.25 16.64 24.70
N LEU A 244 -5.77 16.11 25.81
CA LEU A 244 -5.37 14.81 26.38
C LEU A 244 -6.19 13.63 25.82
N CYS A 245 -7.23 13.90 25.03
CA CYS A 245 -8.09 12.87 24.46
C CYS A 245 -7.39 12.16 23.29
N GLU A 246 -6.71 11.04 23.60
CA GLU A 246 -5.74 10.41 22.70
C GLU A 246 -6.29 9.97 21.34
N VAL A 247 -7.46 9.32 21.30
CA VAL A 247 -8.01 8.73 20.07
C VAL A 247 -9.25 9.49 19.57
N PRO A 248 -10.36 9.64 20.32
CA PRO A 248 -11.58 10.23 19.75
C PRO A 248 -11.42 11.65 19.24
N TRP A 249 -10.63 12.50 19.90
CA TRP A 249 -10.51 13.90 19.50
C TRP A 249 -9.79 14.08 18.14
N PRO A 250 -8.64 13.42 17.87
CA PRO A 250 -8.10 13.34 16.51
C PRO A 250 -9.09 12.87 15.45
N TRP A 251 -9.94 11.90 15.76
CA TRP A 251 -10.98 11.43 14.85
C TRP A 251 -12.06 12.50 14.57
N TYR A 252 -12.52 13.21 15.60
CA TYR A 252 -13.41 14.36 15.41
C TYR A 252 -12.77 15.46 14.55
N LYS A 253 -11.48 15.76 14.76
CA LYS A 253 -10.77 16.75 13.93
C LYS A 253 -10.75 16.36 12.44
N ALA A 254 -10.65 15.08 12.15
CA ALA A 254 -10.58 14.55 10.78
C ALA A 254 -11.95 14.42 10.09
N LEU A 255 -13.02 14.13 10.83
CA LEU A 255 -14.33 13.78 10.25
C LEU A 255 -15.42 14.83 10.46
N ALA A 256 -15.41 15.56 11.57
CA ALA A 256 -16.49 16.47 11.92
C ALA A 256 -16.27 17.86 11.30
N ASN A 257 -17.39 18.50 10.95
CA ASN A 257 -17.41 19.90 10.55
C ASN A 257 -17.07 20.82 11.74
N GLU A 258 -16.87 22.11 11.47
CA GLU A 258 -16.46 23.07 12.51
C GLU A 258 -17.47 23.21 13.65
N GLU A 259 -18.76 23.26 13.33
CA GLU A 259 -19.84 23.38 14.31
C GLU A 259 -19.88 22.18 15.28
N LEU A 260 -19.84 20.95 14.75
CA LEU A 260 -19.84 19.74 15.56
C LEU A 260 -18.56 19.63 16.39
N ARG A 261 -17.40 20.02 15.84
CA ARG A 261 -16.14 20.04 16.60
C ARG A 261 -16.21 21.01 17.76
N ALA A 262 -16.73 22.21 17.56
CA ALA A 262 -16.92 23.20 18.62
C ALA A 262 -17.88 22.69 19.70
N THR A 263 -18.97 22.05 19.28
CA THR A 263 -19.98 21.47 20.19
C THR A 263 -19.38 20.34 21.04
N VAL A 264 -18.70 19.38 20.41
CA VAL A 264 -18.05 18.26 21.13
C VAL A 264 -16.98 18.76 22.10
N LYS A 265 -16.22 19.79 21.71
CA LYS A 265 -15.22 20.41 22.57
C LYS A 265 -15.87 21.04 23.81
N ASP A 266 -16.86 21.91 23.61
CA ASP A 266 -17.59 22.55 24.70
C ASP A 266 -18.24 21.53 25.64
N GLU A 267 -18.92 20.52 25.10
CA GLU A 267 -19.57 19.50 25.93
C GLU A 267 -18.57 18.66 26.73
N CYS A 268 -17.38 18.39 26.16
CA CYS A 268 -16.33 17.63 26.83
C CYS A 268 -15.68 18.45 27.96
N GLU A 269 -15.26 19.68 27.65
CA GLU A 269 -14.54 20.57 28.58
C GLU A 269 -15.45 21.12 29.68
N ASN A 270 -16.76 21.21 29.45
CA ASN A 270 -17.73 21.64 30.46
C ASN A 270 -18.55 20.50 31.07
N ALA A 271 -18.07 19.25 30.96
CA ALA A 271 -18.69 18.05 31.53
C ALA A 271 -20.18 17.82 31.16
N LYS A 272 -20.64 18.35 30.01
CA LYS A 272 -22.02 18.18 29.52
C LYS A 272 -22.24 16.79 28.89
N ILE A 273 -21.17 16.12 28.45
CA ILE A 273 -21.22 14.77 27.86
C ILE A 273 -20.19 13.83 28.50
N GLY A 274 -20.56 12.56 28.72
CA GLY A 274 -19.62 11.52 29.16
C GLY A 274 -18.84 10.90 28.00
N CYS A 275 -17.64 10.35 28.25
CA CYS A 275 -16.80 9.72 27.22
C CYS A 275 -17.52 8.61 26.45
N VAL A 276 -18.43 7.86 27.08
CA VAL A 276 -19.20 6.79 26.41
C VAL A 276 -20.16 7.37 25.37
N ASP A 277 -20.93 8.39 25.74
CA ASP A 277 -21.89 9.05 24.85
C ASP A 277 -21.15 9.79 23.71
N CYS A 278 -20.03 10.43 24.03
CA CYS A 278 -19.16 11.08 23.05
C CYS A 278 -18.60 10.08 22.04
N LYS A 279 -18.14 8.90 22.48
CA LYS A 279 -17.71 7.81 21.58
C LYS A 279 -18.86 7.26 20.75
N LYS A 280 -20.07 7.12 21.31
CA LYS A 280 -21.25 6.68 20.55
C LYS A 280 -21.57 7.64 19.40
N ARG A 281 -21.51 8.96 19.65
CA ARG A 281 -21.67 9.98 18.61
C ARG A 281 -20.60 9.87 17.53
N LEU A 282 -19.34 9.64 17.90
CA LEU A 282 -18.24 9.42 16.95
C LEU A 282 -18.48 8.17 16.09
N GLY A 283 -18.96 7.08 16.69
CA GLY A 283 -19.30 5.85 15.97
C GLY A 283 -20.38 6.08 14.91
N GLY A 284 -21.38 6.91 15.22
CA GLY A 284 -22.38 7.38 14.26
C GLY A 284 -21.75 8.12 13.09
N LEU A 285 -20.89 9.12 13.37
CA LEU A 285 -20.19 9.89 12.34
C LEU A 285 -19.33 9.02 11.41
N ILE A 286 -18.62 8.03 11.97
CA ILE A 286 -17.86 7.06 11.18
C ILE A 286 -18.81 6.21 10.33
N ASN A 287 -19.93 5.74 10.89
CA ASN A 287 -20.90 4.95 10.15
C ASN A 287 -21.52 5.71 8.98
N ASP A 288 -21.91 6.97 9.20
CA ASP A 288 -22.47 7.82 8.15
C ASP A 288 -21.44 8.03 7.03
N ARG A 289 -20.17 8.28 7.40
CA ARG A 289 -19.08 8.47 6.44
C ARG A 289 -18.82 7.26 5.55
N PHE A 290 -18.96 6.04 6.08
CA PHE A 290 -18.64 4.80 5.36
C PHE A 290 -19.87 4.01 4.89
N ALA A 291 -21.08 4.57 5.02
CA ALA A 291 -22.32 3.93 4.58
C ALA A 291 -22.29 3.61 3.07
N GLU A 292 -21.99 4.60 2.23
CA GLU A 292 -21.90 4.44 0.77
C GLU A 292 -20.82 3.45 0.37
N PHE A 293 -19.66 3.49 1.05
CA PHE A 293 -18.58 2.53 0.84
C PHE A 293 -19.08 1.08 1.07
N ARG A 294 -19.77 0.84 2.19
CA ARG A 294 -20.27 -0.49 2.55
C ARG A 294 -21.30 -0.99 1.56
N GLU A 295 -22.19 -0.12 1.09
CA GLU A 295 -23.17 -0.45 0.06
C GLU A 295 -22.49 -0.85 -1.26
N LYS A 296 -21.59 -0.01 -1.78
CA LYS A 296 -20.82 -0.30 -3.00
C LYS A 296 -20.06 -1.62 -2.87
N ARG A 297 -19.39 -1.82 -1.74
CA ARG A 297 -18.63 -3.03 -1.46
C ARG A 297 -19.52 -4.27 -1.43
N ALA A 298 -20.69 -4.20 -0.79
CA ALA A 298 -21.64 -5.31 -0.75
C ALA A 298 -22.18 -5.65 -2.15
N ASN A 299 -22.49 -4.62 -2.95
CA ASN A 299 -22.93 -4.81 -4.34
C ASN A 299 -21.85 -5.49 -5.19
N LEU A 300 -20.58 -5.10 -5.05
CA LEU A 300 -19.46 -5.75 -5.71
C LEU A 300 -19.25 -7.19 -5.24
N ALA A 301 -19.38 -7.45 -3.94
CA ALA A 301 -19.23 -8.79 -3.37
C ALA A 301 -20.32 -9.77 -3.87
N ASN A 302 -21.50 -9.25 -4.22
CA ASN A 302 -22.60 -10.03 -4.80
C ASN A 302 -22.39 -10.36 -6.29
N ASP A 303 -21.38 -9.77 -6.95
CA ASP A 303 -20.99 -10.07 -8.33
C ASP A 303 -19.48 -10.34 -8.44
N PRO A 304 -18.99 -11.50 -7.94
CA PRO A 304 -17.57 -11.84 -7.98
C PRO A 304 -17.01 -11.94 -9.41
N GLU A 305 -17.83 -12.36 -10.38
CA GLU A 305 -17.41 -12.50 -11.77
C GLU A 305 -16.99 -11.14 -12.37
N ARG A 306 -17.75 -10.08 -12.08
CA ARG A 306 -17.38 -8.73 -12.48
C ARG A 306 -16.05 -8.30 -11.87
N VAL A 307 -15.79 -8.61 -10.59
CA VAL A 307 -14.54 -8.27 -9.92
C VAL A 307 -13.36 -9.01 -10.57
N PHE A 308 -13.52 -10.28 -10.90
CA PHE A 308 -12.47 -11.04 -11.61
C PHE A 308 -12.20 -10.47 -13.00
N LYS A 309 -13.24 -10.10 -13.76
CA LYS A 309 -13.06 -9.43 -15.07
C LYS A 309 -12.28 -8.12 -14.96
N ILE A 310 -12.51 -7.34 -13.91
CA ILE A 310 -11.76 -6.11 -13.65
C ILE A 310 -10.28 -6.41 -13.38
N ILE A 311 -9.99 -7.42 -12.55
CA ILE A 311 -8.61 -7.86 -12.27
C ILE A 311 -7.93 -8.33 -13.55
N ASP A 312 -8.58 -9.19 -14.35
CA ASP A 312 -8.02 -9.71 -15.61
C ASP A 312 -7.75 -8.60 -16.63
N TYR A 313 -8.65 -7.62 -16.71
CA TYR A 313 -8.47 -6.44 -17.55
C TYR A 313 -7.22 -5.66 -17.15
N GLY A 314 -7.06 -5.38 -15.86
CA GLY A 314 -5.89 -4.65 -15.36
C GLY A 314 -4.59 -5.46 -15.44
N ASN A 315 -4.63 -6.77 -15.20
CA ASN A 315 -3.51 -7.69 -15.43
C ASN A 315 -3.05 -7.64 -16.90
N THR A 316 -4.00 -7.65 -17.84
CA THR A 316 -3.70 -7.57 -19.28
C THR A 316 -3.01 -6.24 -19.63
N LYS A 317 -3.52 -5.12 -19.11
CA LYS A 317 -2.92 -3.79 -19.29
C LYS A 317 -1.51 -3.72 -18.70
N ALA A 318 -1.35 -4.16 -17.45
CA ALA A 318 -0.08 -4.15 -16.75
C ALA A 318 0.95 -5.03 -17.47
N ARG A 319 0.55 -6.24 -17.89
CA ARG A 319 1.44 -7.19 -18.55
C ARG A 319 1.98 -6.66 -19.86
N LYS A 320 1.14 -5.99 -20.66
CA LYS A 320 1.60 -5.35 -21.91
C LYS A 320 2.76 -4.39 -21.66
N VAL A 321 2.62 -3.50 -20.68
CA VAL A 321 3.67 -2.52 -20.34
C VAL A 321 4.91 -3.22 -19.78
N ALA A 322 4.72 -4.23 -18.92
CA ALA A 322 5.82 -4.99 -18.34
C ALA A 322 6.62 -5.76 -19.39
N SER A 323 5.95 -6.39 -20.37
CA SER A 323 6.60 -7.09 -21.49
C SER A 323 7.41 -6.12 -22.36
N GLU A 324 6.89 -4.92 -22.63
CA GLU A 324 7.62 -3.87 -23.35
C GLU A 324 8.87 -3.41 -22.58
N THR A 325 8.76 -3.16 -21.27
CA THR A 325 9.89 -2.79 -20.43
C THR A 325 10.95 -3.89 -20.37
N LEU A 326 10.56 -5.15 -20.18
CA LEU A 326 11.49 -6.28 -20.12
C LEU A 326 12.21 -6.50 -21.45
N SER A 327 11.51 -6.41 -22.58
CA SER A 327 12.11 -6.50 -23.93
C SER A 327 13.18 -5.43 -24.13
N GLN A 328 12.87 -4.17 -23.79
CA GLN A 328 13.83 -3.06 -23.86
C GLN A 328 15.00 -3.25 -22.89
N MET A 329 14.74 -3.73 -21.67
CA MET A 329 15.78 -4.01 -20.67
C MET A 329 16.76 -5.08 -21.16
N ARG A 330 16.25 -6.17 -21.75
CA ARG A 330 17.09 -7.21 -22.37
C ARG A 330 17.96 -6.65 -23.49
N GLU A 331 17.41 -5.79 -24.36
CA GLU A 331 18.21 -5.15 -25.42
C GLU A 331 19.33 -4.27 -24.84
N VAL A 332 19.03 -3.45 -23.82
CA VAL A 332 20.04 -2.63 -23.13
C VAL A 332 21.15 -3.48 -22.50
N MET A 333 20.78 -4.64 -21.94
CA MET A 333 21.73 -5.58 -21.34
C MET A 333 22.48 -6.44 -22.37
N GLY A 334 22.21 -6.27 -23.68
CA GLY A 334 22.79 -7.07 -24.75
C GLY A 334 22.30 -8.53 -24.78
N MET A 335 21.15 -8.80 -24.17
CA MET A 335 20.53 -10.12 -24.13
C MET A 335 19.61 -10.34 -25.34
N ILE A 336 19.36 -11.60 -25.67
CA ILE A 336 18.42 -11.95 -26.73
C ILE A 336 16.99 -11.82 -26.19
N ASP A 337 16.13 -11.10 -26.92
CA ASP A 337 14.70 -11.18 -26.68
C ASP A 337 14.12 -12.44 -27.34
N TRP A 338 13.82 -13.44 -26.51
CA TRP A 338 13.32 -14.73 -26.98
C TRP A 338 11.90 -14.66 -27.55
N ASN A 339 11.14 -13.59 -27.26
CA ASN A 339 9.83 -13.35 -27.87
C ASN A 339 9.95 -12.91 -29.35
N ASP A 340 11.11 -12.42 -29.78
CA ASP A 340 11.44 -12.07 -31.18
C ASP A 340 12.86 -12.52 -31.53
N SER A 341 13.11 -13.82 -31.29
CA SER A 341 14.44 -14.41 -31.48
C SER A 341 14.92 -14.32 -32.92
N GLN A 342 14.03 -14.41 -33.91
CA GLN A 342 14.39 -14.34 -35.34
C GLN A 342 14.97 -12.98 -35.74
N LYS A 343 14.35 -11.87 -35.28
CA LYS A 343 14.88 -10.52 -35.50
C LYS A 343 16.23 -10.35 -34.82
N THR A 344 16.38 -10.88 -33.62
CA THR A 344 17.63 -10.82 -32.85
C THR A 344 18.77 -11.59 -33.53
N TRP A 345 18.53 -12.83 -33.94
CA TRP A 345 19.49 -13.64 -34.70
C TRP A 345 19.89 -12.96 -36.01
N SER A 346 18.94 -12.36 -36.71
CA SER A 346 19.22 -11.61 -37.94
C SER A 346 20.13 -10.40 -37.71
N LYS A 347 19.97 -9.68 -36.59
CA LYS A 347 20.83 -8.54 -36.19
C LYS A 347 22.24 -9.02 -35.86
N LEU A 348 22.38 -10.10 -35.08
CA LEU A 348 23.67 -10.69 -34.71
C LEU A 348 24.45 -11.23 -35.92
N MET A 349 23.78 -11.89 -36.86
CA MET A 349 24.42 -12.43 -38.05
C MET A 349 24.85 -11.33 -39.03
N LYS A 350 24.13 -10.20 -39.08
CA LYS A 350 24.51 -9.02 -39.88
C LYS A 350 25.67 -8.23 -39.28
N ALA A 351 25.83 -8.21 -37.95
CA ALA A 351 26.94 -7.52 -37.28
C ALA A 351 28.29 -8.26 -37.35
N LYS A 352 28.28 -9.53 -37.79
CA LYS A 352 29.48 -10.36 -37.98
C LYS A 352 30.06 -10.29 -39.41
N VAL A 353 29.42 -9.54 -40.31
CA VAL A 353 29.88 -9.22 -41.67
C VAL A 353 30.30 -7.76 -41.68
#